data_AF-F2KT13-F1
#
_entry.id   AF-F2KT13-F1
#
_cell.length_a   1.000
_cell.length_b   1.000
_cell.length_c   1.000
_cell.angle_alpha   90.00
_cell.angle_beta   90.00
_cell.angle_gamma   90.00
#
_symmetry.space_group_name_H-M   'P 1'
#
loop_
_entity.id
_entity.type
_entity.pdbx_description
1 polymer ?
#
loop_
_entity_poly.entity_id
_entity_poly.type
_entity_poly.pdbx_seq_one_letter_code
_entity_poly.pdbx_strand_id
1 'polypeptide(L)'
;MGAKSKVIVTLSLIATGIFQAISGILLFLSPKGPQSGHIVIFGLEKGTWREYHEYVGLAIIAIAVLHFVLNWRMFVNELRVLKRKRP
;
A
#
# COMPACT_ATOMS: atom_id res chain seq x y z
N MET A 1 7.16 12.22 -18.82
CA MET A 1 7.62 12.05 -17.42
C MET A 1 8.85 11.16 -17.41
N GLY A 2 9.93 11.59 -16.75
CA GLY A 2 11.23 10.91 -16.79
C GLY A 2 11.30 9.64 -15.95
N ALA A 3 12.33 8.81 -16.18
CA ALA A 3 12.58 7.57 -15.45
C ALA A 3 12.62 7.77 -13.91
N LYS A 4 13.14 8.92 -13.46
CA LYS A 4 13.21 9.29 -12.04
C LYS A 4 11.83 9.28 -11.35
N SER A 5 10.80 9.85 -11.99
CA SER A 5 9.45 9.92 -11.41
C SER A 5 8.83 8.53 -11.22
N LYS A 6 9.10 7.61 -12.15
CA LYS A 6 8.64 6.21 -12.05
C LYS A 6 9.29 5.49 -10.87
N VAL A 7 10.61 5.65 -10.74
CA VAL A 7 11.37 5.05 -9.64
C VAL A 7 10.88 5.57 -8.29
N ILE A 8 10.71 6.90 -8.16
CA ILE A 8 10.21 7.50 -6.92
C ILE A 8 8.85 6.91 -6.54
N VAL A 9 7.89 6.89 -7.47
CA VAL A 9 6.53 6.39 -7.21
C VAL A 9 6.54 4.90 -6.84
N THR A 10 7.37 4.09 -7.50
CA THR A 10 7.53 2.66 -7.16
C THR A 10 8.15 2.48 -5.77
N LEU A 11 9.20 3.23 -5.43
CA LEU A 11 9.83 3.15 -4.11
C LEU A 11 8.88 3.64 -3.01
N SER A 12 8.10 4.69 -3.27
CA SER A 12 7.04 5.14 -2.37
C SER A 12 6.03 4.03 -2.11
N LEU A 13 5.54 3.34 -3.16
CA LEU A 13 4.62 2.19 -3.00
C LEU A 13 5.21 1.08 -2.13
N ILE A 14 6.47 0.72 -2.37
CA ILE A 14 7.15 -0.34 -1.61
C ILE A 14 7.24 0.07 -0.14
N ALA A 15 7.72 1.28 0.14
CA ALA A 15 7.87 1.77 1.51
C ALA A 15 6.53 1.82 2.25
N THR A 16 5.50 2.42 1.64
CA THR A 16 4.16 2.49 2.23
C THR A 16 3.52 1.10 2.36
N GLY A 17 3.76 0.20 1.41
CA GLY A 17 3.25 -1.18 1.44
C GLY A 17 3.83 -1.99 2.59
N ILE A 18 5.13 -1.83 2.88
CA ILE A 18 5.78 -2.44 4.05
C ILE A 18 5.14 -1.92 5.34
N PHE A 19 4.97 -0.60 5.47
CA PHE A 19 4.29 -0.02 6.63
C PHE A 19 2.86 -0.55 6.79
N GLN A 20 2.12 -0.66 5.69
CA GLN A 20 0.73 -1.14 5.71
C GLN A 20 0.63 -2.62 6.10
N ALA A 21 1.57 -3.45 5.64
CA ALA A 21 1.64 -4.84 6.04
C ALA A 21 1.93 -4.97 7.55
N ILE A 22 2.91 -4.21 8.06
CA ILE A 22 3.27 -4.23 9.49
C ILE A 22 2.08 -3.76 10.34
N SER A 23 1.53 -2.57 10.06
CA SER A 23 0.39 -2.03 10.81
C SER A 23 -0.83 -2.94 10.74
N GLY A 24 -1.09 -3.56 9.58
CA GLY A 24 -2.15 -4.56 9.42
C GLY A 24 -1.95 -5.79 10.32
N ILE A 25 -0.73 -6.33 10.37
CA ILE A 25 -0.38 -7.45 11.26
C ILE A 25 -0.56 -7.06 12.73
N LEU A 26 -0.09 -5.87 13.13
CA LEU A 26 -0.23 -5.37 14.51
C LEU A 26 -1.69 -5.25 14.92
N LEU A 27 -2.52 -4.66 14.06
CA LEU A 27 -3.95 -4.49 14.32
C LEU A 27 -4.71 -5.81 14.30
N PHE A 28 -4.32 -6.74 13.42
CA PHE A 28 -4.93 -8.07 13.32
C PHE A 28 -4.70 -8.90 14.58
N LEU A 29 -3.47 -8.84 15.13
CA LEU A 29 -3.09 -9.56 16.35
C LEU A 29 -3.55 -8.86 17.64
N SER A 30 -3.98 -7.60 17.54
CA SER A 30 -4.39 -6.82 18.71
C SER A 30 -5.74 -7.30 19.30
N PRO A 31 -5.86 -7.42 20.63
CA PRO A 31 -7.09 -7.86 21.30
C PRO A 31 -8.33 -7.05 20.88
N LYS A 32 -9.49 -7.69 20.78
CA LYS A 32 -10.76 -7.05 20.41
C LYS A 32 -11.68 -6.95 21.63
N GLY A 33 -12.46 -5.87 21.73
CA GLY A 33 -13.47 -5.69 22.78
C GLY A 33 -13.71 -4.23 23.17
N PRO A 34 -14.76 -3.96 23.98
CA PRO A 34 -14.96 -2.65 24.60
C PRO A 34 -13.69 -2.31 25.41
N GLN A 35 -13.13 -1.11 25.23
CA GLN A 35 -11.84 -0.65 25.80
C GLN A 35 -10.54 -1.10 25.12
N SER A 36 -10.57 -1.98 24.10
CA SER A 36 -9.34 -2.41 23.41
C SER A 36 -8.61 -1.30 22.63
N GLY A 37 -9.25 -0.13 22.44
CA GLY A 37 -8.66 1.02 21.73
C GLY A 37 -7.47 1.65 22.43
N HIS A 38 -7.41 1.56 23.76
CA HIS A 38 -6.35 2.19 24.59
C HIS A 38 -5.14 1.28 24.82
N ILE A 39 -5.11 0.10 24.20
CA ILE A 39 -3.96 -0.79 24.30
C ILE A 39 -2.78 -0.12 23.60
N VAL A 40 -1.68 0.05 24.32
CA VAL A 40 -0.45 0.62 23.77
C VAL A 40 0.37 -0.47 23.10
N ILE A 41 0.69 -0.26 21.83
CA ILE A 41 1.52 -1.12 20.99
C ILE A 41 2.70 -0.27 20.51
N PHE A 42 3.94 -0.66 20.82
CA PHE A 42 5.14 0.10 20.44
C PHE A 42 5.09 1.61 20.79
N GLY A 43 4.50 1.95 21.94
CA GLY A 43 4.42 3.33 22.42
C GLY A 43 3.30 4.18 21.83
N LEU A 44 2.45 3.62 20.96
CA LEU A 44 1.25 4.28 20.44
C LEU A 44 -0.01 3.51 20.82
N GLU A 45 -1.11 4.20 21.03
CA GLU A 45 -2.40 3.55 21.23
C GLU A 45 -2.84 2.78 19.97
N LYS A 46 -3.54 1.67 20.15
CA LYS A 46 -4.15 0.89 19.07
C LYS A 46 -5.03 1.77 18.17
N GLY A 47 -5.73 2.73 18.75
CA GLY A 47 -6.49 3.75 18.01
C GLY A 47 -5.62 4.51 17.01
N THR A 48 -4.47 5.01 17.46
CA THR A 48 -3.50 5.71 16.60
C THR A 48 -2.93 4.81 15.50
N TRP A 49 -2.62 3.53 15.81
CA TRP A 49 -2.21 2.56 14.80
C TRP A 49 -3.28 2.35 13.73
N ARG A 50 -4.55 2.32 14.14
CA ARG A 50 -5.68 2.17 13.22
C ARG A 50 -5.82 3.39 12.31
N GLU A 51 -5.72 4.59 12.86
CA GLU A 51 -5.76 5.83 12.07
C GLU A 51 -4.64 5.86 11.04
N TYR A 52 -3.39 5.58 11.44
CA TYR A 52 -2.28 5.52 10.50
C TYR A 52 -2.45 4.44 9.44
N HIS A 53 -2.94 3.25 9.80
CA HIS A 53 -3.22 2.19 8.84
C HIS A 53 -4.28 2.61 7.80
N GLU A 54 -5.33 3.30 8.24
CA GLU A 54 -6.39 3.77 7.34
C GLU A 54 -5.89 4.89 6.41
N TYR A 55 -5.21 5.91 6.93
CA TYR A 55 -4.68 7.02 6.11
C TYR A 55 -3.55 6.60 5.19
N VAL A 56 -2.62 5.75 5.63
CA VAL A 56 -1.56 5.21 4.76
C VAL A 56 -2.17 4.30 3.69
N GLY A 57 -3.20 3.52 4.03
CA GLY A 57 -3.97 2.75 3.06
C GLY A 57 -4.57 3.63 1.96
N LEU A 58 -5.19 4.76 2.33
CA LEU A 58 -5.72 5.72 1.38
C LEU A 58 -4.61 6.34 0.50
N ALA A 59 -3.46 6.68 1.09
CA ALA A 59 -2.31 7.19 0.35
C ALA A 59 -1.77 6.15 -0.65
N ILE A 60 -1.70 4.87 -0.27
CA ILE A 60 -1.30 3.77 -1.16
C ILE A 60 -2.21 3.70 -2.39
N ILE A 61 -3.52 3.86 -2.23
CA ILE A 61 -4.47 3.86 -3.37
C ILE A 61 -4.11 4.98 -4.35
N ALA A 62 -3.88 6.20 -3.85
CA ALA A 62 -3.50 7.34 -4.69
C ALA A 62 -2.17 7.11 -5.42
N ILE A 63 -1.15 6.62 -4.70
CA ILE A 63 0.18 6.34 -5.29
C ILE A 63 0.09 5.17 -6.28
N ALA A 64 -0.75 4.17 -6.03
CA ALA A 64 -0.97 3.04 -6.94
C ALA A 64 -1.61 3.50 -8.25
N VAL A 65 -2.60 4.39 -8.21
CA VAL A 65 -3.17 5.01 -9.41
C VAL A 65 -2.09 5.75 -10.20
N LEU A 66 -1.26 6.56 -9.54
CA LEU A 66 -0.14 7.23 -10.19
C LEU A 66 0.85 6.22 -10.81
N HIS A 67 1.16 5.13 -10.12
CA HIS A 67 2.01 4.07 -10.64
C HIS A 67 1.43 3.44 -11.92
N PHE A 68 0.12 3.16 -11.96
CA PHE A 68 -0.56 2.66 -13.15
C PHE A 68 -0.50 3.63 -14.31
N VAL A 69 -0.82 4.91 -14.08
CA VAL A 69 -0.78 5.96 -15.11
C VAL A 69 0.63 6.10 -15.70
N LEU A 70 1.66 6.12 -14.84
CA LEU A 70 3.06 6.27 -15.27
C LEU A 70 3.59 5.05 -16.04
N ASN A 71 3.09 3.86 -15.72
CA ASN A 71 3.52 2.62 -16.33
C ASN A 71 2.49 2.06 -17.32
N TRP A 72 1.52 2.87 -17.76
CA TRP A 72 0.41 2.45 -18.63
C TRP A 72 0.86 1.68 -19.87
N ARG A 73 1.92 2.16 -20.55
CA ARG A 73 2.47 1.48 -21.74
C ARG A 73 2.98 0.07 -21.44
N MET A 74 3.63 -0.12 -20.29
CA MET A 74 4.07 -1.44 -19.84
C MET A 74 2.85 -2.33 -19.60
N PHE A 75 1.88 -1.87 -18.81
CA PHE A 75 0.67 -2.65 -18.52
C PHE A 75 -0.09 -3.07 -19.79
N VAL A 76 -0.28 -2.16 -20.74
CA VAL A 76 -0.92 -2.48 -22.03
C VAL A 76 -0.12 -3.51 -22.82
N ASN A 77 1.21 -3.43 -22.80
CA ASN A 77 2.05 -4.43 -23.46
C ASN A 77 1.93 -5.81 -22.81
N GLU A 78 1.96 -5.89 -21.48
CA GLU A 78 1.73 -7.15 -20.75
C GLU A 78 0.36 -7.75 -21.05
N LEU A 79 -0.69 -6.92 -21.08
CA LEU A 79 -2.03 -7.36 -21.47
C LEU A 79 -2.11 -7.85 -22.92
N ARG A 80 -1.33 -7.28 -23.84
CA ARG A 80 -1.24 -7.76 -25.22
C ARG A 80 -0.54 -9.11 -25.31
N VAL A 81 0.47 -9.36 -24.48
CA VAL A 81 1.15 -10.67 -24.40
C VAL A 81 0.15 -11.76 -23.99
N LEU A 82 -0.70 -11.51 -23.00
CA LEU A 82 -1.74 -12.47 -22.59
C LEU A 82 -2.73 -12.81 -23.71
N LYS A 83 -3.04 -11.84 -24.58
CA LYS A 83 -3.96 -12.04 -25.71
C LYS A 83 -3.32 -12.73 -26.92
N ARG A 84 -1.99 -12.81 -26.96
CA ARG A 84 -1.29 -13.47 -28.05
C ARG A 84 -1.39 -14.98 -27.85
N LYS A 85 -2.27 -15.66 -28.60
CA LYS A 85 -2.24 -17.13 -28.71
C LYS A 85 -0.81 -17.52 -29.11
N ARG A 86 -0.13 -18.24 -28.22
CA ARG A 86 1.15 -18.86 -28.57
C ARG A 86 0.84 -19.95 -29.62
N PRO A 87 1.57 -20.01 -30.74
CA PRO A 87 1.44 -21.10 -31.70
C PRO A 87 1.79 -22.45 -31.05
#